data_AF-A0A1M7RHL9-F1
#
_entry.id   AF-A0A1M7RHL9-F1
#
_cell.length_a   1.000
_cell.length_b   1.000
_cell.length_c   1.000
_cell.angle_alpha   90.00
_cell.angle_beta   90.00
_cell.angle_gamma   90.00
#
_symmetry.space_group_name_H-M   'P 1'
#
loop_
_entity.id
_entity.type
_entity.pdbx_description
1 polymer ?
#
loop_
_entity_poly.entity_id
_entity_poly.type
_entity_poly.pdbx_seq_one_letter_code
_entity_poly.pdbx_strand_id
1 'polypeptide(L)'
;MATKDELTALVEEFLKDRDAEYERTPGGDFVVTLPGTRKQKTLANLVIGDHSLRVEAFVMRHPDENREELHAWLLTRNARMYAVSFSIDKAGDVYLTGRLPLSSVTPDELDRILGAVLEYSDGSFNTMLEIGFPSAIRREWAWRVKRGESLANLQAFADWAGSDAPA
;
A
#
# COMPACT_ATOMS: atom_id res chain seq x y z
N MET A 1 -13.21 -19.84 21.43
CA MET A 1 -12.41 -18.89 20.62
C MET A 1 -11.71 -19.72 19.57
N ALA A 2 -11.75 -19.33 18.29
CA ALA A 2 -11.11 -20.11 17.23
C ALA A 2 -9.61 -20.25 17.48
N THR A 3 -9.06 -21.43 17.22
CA THR A 3 -7.63 -21.69 17.32
C THR A 3 -6.88 -21.00 16.18
N LYS A 4 -5.57 -20.82 16.34
CA LYS A 4 -4.71 -20.27 15.28
C LYS A 4 -4.78 -21.10 14.00
N ASP A 5 -4.87 -22.42 14.12
CA ASP A 5 -4.93 -23.34 12.98
C ASP A 5 -6.27 -23.22 12.24
N GLU A 6 -7.39 -23.10 12.96
CA GLU A 6 -8.72 -22.86 12.38
C GLU A 6 -8.76 -21.54 11.60
N LEU A 7 -8.19 -20.47 12.17
CA LEU A 7 -8.13 -19.17 11.49
C LEU A 7 -7.19 -19.19 10.28
N THR A 8 -6.09 -19.93 10.37
CA THR A 8 -5.17 -20.12 9.24
C THR A 8 -5.86 -20.83 8.09
N ALA A 9 -6.60 -21.91 8.38
CA ALA A 9 -7.39 -22.63 7.38
C ALA A 9 -8.46 -21.73 6.75
N LEU A 10 -9.17 -20.93 7.55
CA LEU A 10 -10.18 -19.98 7.08
C LEU A 10 -9.59 -18.92 6.14
N VAL A 11 -8.45 -18.31 6.51
CA VAL A 11 -7.78 -17.32 5.64
C VAL A 11 -7.33 -17.98 4.34
N GLU A 12 -6.77 -19.19 4.42
CA GLU A 12 -6.32 -19.91 3.23
C GLU A 12 -7.46 -20.29 2.28
N GLU A 13 -8.58 -20.78 2.82
CA GLU A 13 -9.79 -21.07 2.05
C GLU A 13 -10.35 -19.82 1.38
N PHE A 14 -10.47 -18.72 2.14
CA PHE A 14 -10.90 -17.44 1.59
C PHE A 14 -10.02 -16.97 0.42
N LEU A 15 -8.69 -17.04 0.56
CA LEU A 15 -7.78 -16.60 -0.49
C LEU A 15 -7.89 -17.49 -1.75
N LYS A 16 -8.08 -18.80 -1.58
CA LYS A 16 -8.31 -19.74 -2.70
C LYS A 16 -9.63 -19.48 -3.40
N ASP A 17 -10.71 -19.27 -2.65
CA ASP A 17 -12.06 -19.00 -3.19
C ASP A 17 -12.10 -17.71 -4.02
N ARG A 18 -11.25 -16.73 -3.68
CA ARG A 18 -11.13 -15.46 -4.40
C ARG A 18 -10.07 -15.49 -5.51
N ASP A 19 -9.43 -16.63 -5.76
CA ASP A 19 -8.32 -16.77 -6.71
C ASP A 19 -7.21 -15.72 -6.47
N ALA A 20 -6.95 -15.40 -5.20
CA ALA A 20 -5.95 -14.42 -4.83
C ALA A 20 -4.54 -15.01 -4.94
N GLU A 21 -3.61 -14.27 -5.54
CA GLU A 21 -2.18 -14.61 -5.52
C GLU A 21 -1.63 -14.42 -4.10
N TYR A 22 -1.15 -15.48 -3.45
CA TYR A 22 -0.54 -15.40 -2.12
C TYR A 22 0.61 -16.39 -1.91
N GLU A 23 1.50 -16.03 -0.99
CA GLU A 23 2.60 -16.87 -0.51
C GLU A 23 2.48 -17.12 1.00
N ARG A 24 3.08 -18.21 1.49
CA ARG A 24 3.20 -18.50 2.92
C ARG A 24 4.60 -18.17 3.40
N THR A 25 4.72 -17.40 4.48
CA THR A 25 6.01 -17.17 5.13
C THR A 25 6.42 -18.38 5.98
N PRO A 26 7.71 -18.55 6.30
CA PRO A 26 8.16 -19.59 7.24
C PRO A 26 7.51 -19.50 8.63
N GLY A 27 7.03 -18.30 9.02
CA GLY A 27 6.30 -18.07 10.28
C GLY A 27 4.83 -18.49 10.25
N GLY A 28 4.35 -18.94 9.08
CA GLY A 28 2.96 -19.35 8.86
C GLY A 28 2.02 -18.23 8.41
N ASP A 29 2.53 -17.02 8.20
CA ASP A 29 1.77 -15.85 7.76
C ASP A 29 1.47 -15.89 6.26
N PHE A 30 0.53 -15.07 5.80
CA PHE A 30 0.18 -14.94 4.39
C PHE A 30 0.71 -13.63 3.83
N VAL A 31 1.34 -13.67 2.66
CA VAL A 31 1.69 -12.49 1.86
C VAL A 31 0.78 -12.49 0.63
N VAL A 32 -0.21 -11.60 0.62
CA VAL A 32 -1.21 -11.50 -0.44
C VAL A 32 -0.79 -10.44 -1.45
N THR A 33 -0.81 -10.76 -2.73
CA THR A 33 -0.54 -9.83 -3.82
C THR A 33 -1.84 -9.22 -4.32
N LEU A 34 -2.01 -7.92 -4.07
CA LEU A 34 -3.15 -7.14 -4.50
C LEU A 34 -2.82 -6.38 -5.80
N PRO A 35 -3.57 -6.58 -6.89
CA PRO A 35 -3.33 -5.91 -8.16
C PRO A 35 -3.83 -4.46 -8.13
N GLY A 36 -2.93 -3.49 -8.27
CA GLY A 36 -3.27 -2.06 -8.32
C GLY A 36 -3.16 -1.47 -9.72
N THR A 37 -3.79 -0.30 -9.93
CA THR A 37 -3.78 0.39 -11.23
C THR A 37 -2.64 1.42 -11.34
N ARG A 38 -2.34 2.13 -10.25
CA ARG A 38 -1.27 3.13 -10.17
C ARG A 38 0.00 2.53 -9.59
N LYS A 39 -0.14 1.76 -8.51
CA LYS A 39 0.91 0.93 -7.92
C LYS A 39 0.72 -0.50 -8.39
N GLN A 40 1.56 -0.93 -9.33
CA GLN A 40 1.42 -2.20 -10.06
C GLN A 40 1.04 -3.40 -9.18
N LYS A 41 1.68 -3.53 -8.00
CA LYS A 41 1.35 -4.55 -7.01
C LYS A 41 1.46 -3.99 -5.59
N THR A 42 0.53 -4.37 -4.72
CA THR A 42 0.62 -4.14 -3.27
C THR A 42 0.66 -5.47 -2.54
N LEU A 43 1.75 -5.70 -1.80
CA LEU A 43 1.90 -6.88 -0.96
C LEU A 43 1.31 -6.57 0.42
N ALA A 44 0.35 -7.39 0.84
CA ALA A 44 -0.32 -7.29 2.13
C ALA A 44 -0.01 -8.54 2.97
N ASN A 45 0.67 -8.34 4.09
CA ASN A 45 0.97 -9.36 5.07
C ASN A 45 -0.21 -9.52 6.02
N LEU A 46 -0.73 -10.74 6.15
CA LEU A 46 -1.72 -11.15 7.14
C LEU A 46 -1.05 -12.07 8.16
N VAL A 47 -0.85 -11.56 9.37
CA VAL A 47 -0.12 -12.22 10.46
C VAL A 47 -1.09 -12.59 11.58
N ILE A 48 -1.33 -13.89 11.76
CA ILE A 48 -2.23 -14.40 12.81
C ILE A 48 -1.43 -14.59 14.10
N GLY A 49 -1.53 -13.61 15.01
CA GLY A 49 -0.96 -13.70 16.34
C GLY A 49 -1.90 -14.38 17.34
N ASP A 50 -1.45 -14.50 18.60
CA ASP A 50 -2.21 -15.19 19.65
C ASP A 50 -3.54 -14.50 20.01
N HIS A 51 -3.64 -13.20 19.75
CA HIS A 51 -4.79 -12.37 20.15
C HIS A 51 -5.36 -11.47 19.05
N SER A 52 -4.66 -11.35 17.92
CA SER A 52 -5.07 -10.42 16.87
C SER A 52 -4.54 -10.84 15.50
N LEU A 53 -5.33 -10.58 14.46
CA LEU A 53 -4.84 -10.52 13.10
C LEU A 53 -4.15 -9.16 12.89
N ARG A 54 -2.90 -9.18 12.47
CA ARG A 54 -2.18 -7.97 12.05
C ARG A 54 -2.14 -7.93 10.53
N VAL A 55 -2.36 -6.74 10.00
CA VAL A 55 -2.29 -6.43 8.57
C VAL A 55 -1.17 -5.43 8.37
N GLU A 56 -0.29 -5.68 7.42
CA GLU A 56 0.80 -4.76 7.08
C GLU A 56 1.03 -4.75 5.57
N ALA A 57 1.07 -3.57 4.95
CA ALA A 57 1.36 -3.45 3.53
C ALA A 57 2.33 -2.31 3.26
N PHE A 58 3.39 -2.58 2.49
CA PHE A 58 4.35 -1.56 2.08
C PHE A 58 3.75 -0.69 0.97
N VAL A 59 3.78 0.63 1.18
CA VAL A 59 3.22 1.62 0.26
C VAL A 59 4.32 2.28 -0.56
N MET A 60 5.28 2.94 0.10
CA MET A 60 6.41 3.60 -0.58
C MET A 60 7.61 3.77 0.34
N ARG A 61 8.78 3.95 -0.28
CA ARG A 61 10.01 4.35 0.42
C ARG A 61 9.84 5.73 1.04
N HIS A 62 10.67 6.04 2.04
CA HIS A 62 10.71 7.37 2.64
C HIS A 62 10.73 8.47 1.57
N PRO A 63 10.01 9.58 1.76
CA PRO A 63 10.05 10.67 0.81
C PRO A 63 11.43 11.35 0.81
N ASP A 64 11.83 11.82 -0.38
CA ASP A 64 13.05 12.60 -0.57
C ASP A 64 12.86 14.05 -0.09
N GLU A 65 11.64 14.58 -0.25
CA GLU A 65 11.28 15.98 0.00
C GLU A 65 9.97 16.06 0.82
N ASN A 66 9.66 17.23 1.38
CA ASN A 66 8.37 17.55 2.03
C ASN A 66 7.84 16.51 3.05
N ARG A 67 8.74 15.93 3.87
CA ARG A 67 8.42 14.92 4.89
C ARG A 67 7.28 15.33 5.83
N GLU A 68 7.37 16.54 6.38
CA GLU A 68 6.38 17.04 7.35
C GLU A 68 5.00 17.18 6.71
N GLU A 69 4.94 17.71 5.49
CA GLU A 69 3.71 17.82 4.72
C GLU A 69 3.10 16.45 4.41
N LEU A 70 3.93 15.50 3.94
CA LEU A 70 3.47 14.14 3.69
C LEU A 70 2.92 13.50 4.98
N HIS A 71 3.63 13.61 6.10
CA HIS A 71 3.17 13.04 7.36
C HIS A 71 1.86 13.67 7.85
N ALA A 72 1.73 14.99 7.76
CA ALA A 72 0.49 15.68 8.12
C ALA A 72 -0.68 15.23 7.23
N TRP A 73 -0.42 15.04 5.93
CA TRP A 73 -1.40 14.52 4.97
C TRP A 73 -1.83 13.09 5.32
N LEU A 74 -0.88 12.20 5.60
CA LEU A 74 -1.14 10.80 6.00
C LEU A 74 -1.98 10.74 7.28
N LEU A 75 -1.59 11.50 8.31
CA LEU A 75 -2.31 11.56 9.58
C LEU A 75 -3.73 12.09 9.43
N THR A 76 -3.93 13.10 8.58
CA THR A 76 -5.27 13.65 8.30
C THR A 76 -6.15 12.61 7.61
N ARG A 77 -5.58 11.80 6.72
CA ARG A 77 -6.31 10.75 5.99
C ARG A 77 -6.75 9.61 6.90
N ASN A 78 -5.92 9.24 7.89
CA ASN A 78 -6.22 8.19 8.86
C ASN A 78 -7.59 8.36 9.55
N ALA A 79 -8.06 9.60 9.76
CA ALA A 79 -9.35 9.87 10.39
C ALA A 79 -10.57 9.34 9.62
N ARG A 80 -10.42 8.99 8.33
CA ARG A 80 -11.50 8.51 7.46
C ARG A 80 -11.29 7.06 7.00
N MET A 81 -10.26 6.39 7.49
CA MET A 81 -9.86 5.06 7.03
C MET A 81 -10.52 3.95 7.86
N TYR A 82 -10.70 2.81 7.22
CA TYR A 82 -11.25 1.60 7.82
C TYR A 82 -10.15 0.56 8.04
N ALA A 83 -10.12 -0.05 9.24
CA ALA A 83 -9.30 -1.19 9.67
C ALA A 83 -7.76 -1.04 9.62
N VAL A 84 -7.23 -0.25 8.70
CA VAL A 84 -5.81 0.07 8.54
C VAL A 84 -5.59 1.58 8.56
N SER A 85 -4.38 1.98 8.90
CA SER A 85 -3.95 3.38 8.94
C SER A 85 -2.53 3.50 8.39
N PHE A 86 -2.19 4.67 7.86
CA PHE A 86 -0.83 4.98 7.49
C PHE A 86 0.06 5.04 8.73
N SER A 87 1.23 4.43 8.62
CA SER A 87 2.30 4.42 9.61
C SER A 87 3.65 4.57 8.92
N ILE A 88 4.65 5.02 9.66
CA ILE A 88 6.03 5.07 9.20
C ILE A 88 6.92 4.18 10.06
N ASP A 89 7.92 3.58 9.43
CA ASP A 89 8.95 2.85 10.16
C ASP A 89 10.11 3.77 10.60
N LYS A 90 11.20 3.18 11.13
CA LYS A 90 12.38 3.94 11.55
C LYS A 90 13.16 4.56 10.38
N ALA A 91 13.08 3.98 9.19
CA ALA A 91 13.69 4.53 7.98
C ALA A 91 12.83 5.65 7.36
N GLY A 92 11.58 5.79 7.79
CA GLY A 92 10.60 6.73 7.25
C GLY A 92 9.80 6.16 6.08
N ASP A 93 9.90 4.85 5.83
CA ASP A 93 9.11 4.16 4.82
C ASP A 93 7.64 4.12 5.25
N VAL A 94 6.75 4.28 4.29
CA VAL A 94 5.31 4.38 4.52
C VAL A 94 4.65 3.01 4.35
N TYR A 95 3.88 2.64 5.36
CA TYR A 95 3.11 1.40 5.42
C TYR A 95 1.63 1.69 5.70
N LEU A 96 0.78 0.75 5.33
CA LEU A 96 -0.55 0.58 5.92
C LEU A 96 -0.46 -0.49 6.99
N THR A 97 -0.90 -0.18 8.21
CA THR A 97 -0.93 -1.14 9.32
C THR A 97 -2.30 -1.21 9.97
N GLY A 98 -2.71 -2.41 10.38
CA GLY A 98 -3.98 -2.67 11.06
C GLY A 98 -3.87 -3.80 12.06
N ARG A 99 -4.72 -3.76 13.08
CA ARG A 99 -4.85 -4.84 14.07
C ARG A 99 -6.31 -5.08 14.38
N LEU A 100 -6.75 -6.32 14.23
CA LEU A 100 -8.13 -6.73 14.44
C LEU A 100 -8.21 -7.88 15.45
N PRO A 101 -9.28 -7.94 16.25
CA PRO A 101 -9.52 -9.08 17.14
C PRO A 101 -9.72 -10.36 16.30
N LEU A 102 -9.26 -11.50 16.81
CA LEU A 102 -9.43 -12.78 16.08
C LEU A 102 -10.90 -13.13 15.80
N SER A 103 -11.83 -12.64 16.62
CA SER A 103 -13.27 -12.85 16.44
C SER A 103 -13.86 -12.14 15.22
N SER A 104 -13.20 -11.14 14.65
CA SER A 104 -13.66 -10.46 13.44
C SER A 104 -13.10 -11.10 12.16
N VAL A 105 -12.22 -12.09 12.27
CA VAL A 105 -11.62 -12.77 11.11
C VAL A 105 -12.69 -13.64 10.44
N THR A 106 -13.31 -13.08 9.42
CA THR A 106 -14.36 -13.69 8.61
C THR A 106 -14.10 -13.39 7.13
N PRO A 107 -14.62 -14.18 6.17
CA PRO A 107 -14.45 -13.91 4.75
C PRO A 107 -14.83 -12.48 4.34
N ASP A 108 -15.96 -11.97 4.83
CA ASP A 108 -16.42 -10.61 4.53
C ASP A 108 -15.48 -9.54 5.10
N GLU A 109 -14.94 -9.76 6.29
CA GLU A 109 -14.03 -8.81 6.91
C GLU A 109 -12.65 -8.83 6.25
N LEU A 110 -12.15 -10.01 5.87
CA LEU A 110 -10.91 -10.15 5.10
C LEU A 110 -11.02 -9.44 3.75
N ASP A 111 -12.14 -9.58 3.06
CA ASP A 111 -12.42 -8.87 1.81
C ASP A 111 -12.39 -7.35 2.00
N ARG A 112 -13.09 -6.83 3.01
CA ARG A 112 -13.09 -5.39 3.33
C ARG A 112 -11.70 -4.86 3.64
N ILE A 113 -10.91 -5.61 4.41
CA ILE A 113 -9.54 -5.21 4.79
C ILE A 113 -8.65 -5.18 3.55
N LEU A 114 -8.63 -6.23 2.73
CA LEU A 114 -7.80 -6.28 1.53
C LEU A 114 -8.22 -5.22 0.50
N GLY A 115 -9.51 -4.99 0.35
CA GLY A 115 -10.05 -3.89 -0.45
C GLY A 115 -9.60 -2.52 0.07
N ALA A 116 -9.64 -2.30 1.39
CA ALA A 116 -9.16 -1.07 2.02
C ALA A 116 -7.65 -0.88 1.80
N VAL A 117 -6.84 -1.93 1.96
CA VAL A 117 -5.39 -1.88 1.68
C VAL A 117 -5.13 -1.49 0.23
N LEU A 118 -5.83 -2.12 -0.72
CA LEU A 118 -5.70 -1.82 -2.13
C LEU A 118 -6.09 -0.37 -2.44
N GLU A 119 -7.26 0.06 -2.00
CA GLU A 119 -7.78 1.42 -2.22
C GLU A 119 -6.86 2.48 -1.62
N TYR A 120 -6.37 2.29 -0.40
CA TYR A 120 -5.54 3.31 0.24
C TYR A 120 -4.13 3.35 -0.32
N SER A 121 -3.57 2.20 -0.69
CA SER A 121 -2.25 2.10 -1.33
C SER A 121 -2.28 2.68 -2.74
N ASP A 122 -3.23 2.25 -3.58
CA ASP A 122 -3.34 2.64 -4.99
C ASP A 122 -3.99 4.02 -5.17
N GLY A 123 -5.05 4.30 -4.42
CA GLY A 123 -5.81 5.55 -4.44
C GLY A 123 -5.00 6.77 -4.01
N SER A 124 -4.05 6.58 -3.10
CA SER A 124 -3.24 7.66 -2.52
C SER A 124 -1.89 7.83 -3.22
N PHE A 125 -1.46 6.86 -4.05
CA PHE A 125 -0.07 6.72 -4.47
C PHE A 125 0.49 7.97 -5.15
N ASN A 126 -0.22 8.49 -6.15
CA ASN A 126 0.24 9.66 -6.91
C ASN A 126 0.36 10.91 -6.04
N THR A 127 -0.60 11.17 -5.15
CA THR A 127 -0.51 12.32 -4.24
C THR A 127 0.69 12.19 -3.30
N MET A 128 0.97 10.98 -2.80
CA MET A 128 2.17 10.77 -1.97
C MET A 128 3.46 10.99 -2.76
N LEU A 129 3.47 10.61 -4.05
CA LEU A 129 4.61 10.87 -4.94
C LEU A 129 4.79 12.35 -5.28
N GLU A 130 3.70 13.08 -5.52
CA GLU A 130 3.71 14.52 -5.77
C GLU A 130 4.30 15.31 -4.59
N ILE A 131 3.90 14.96 -3.37
CA ILE A 131 4.41 15.59 -2.16
C ILE A 131 5.86 15.17 -1.93
N GLY A 132 6.14 13.86 -1.96
CA GLY A 132 7.39 13.29 -1.45
C GLY A 132 8.56 13.24 -2.44
N PHE A 133 8.31 13.32 -3.75
CA PHE A 133 9.33 13.17 -4.80
C PHE A 133 9.22 14.17 -5.97
N PRO A 134 8.84 15.44 -5.74
CA PRO A 134 8.58 16.38 -6.82
C PRO A 134 9.79 16.56 -7.75
N SER A 135 11.00 16.73 -7.19
CA SER A 135 12.19 16.93 -8.00
C SER A 135 12.62 15.68 -8.75
N ALA A 136 12.44 14.49 -8.16
CA ALA A 136 12.76 13.22 -8.81
C ALA A 136 11.86 12.96 -10.03
N ILE A 137 10.57 13.25 -9.91
CA ILE A 137 9.59 13.14 -11.00
C ILE A 137 9.96 14.09 -12.14
N ARG A 138 10.29 15.36 -11.85
CA ARG A 138 10.73 16.33 -12.88
C ARG A 138 12.00 15.85 -13.62
N ARG A 139 12.98 15.32 -12.88
CA ARG A 139 14.21 14.79 -13.48
C ARG A 139 13.93 13.60 -14.39
N GLU A 140 13.12 12.65 -13.94
CA GLU A 140 12.73 11.47 -14.73
C GLU A 140 11.95 11.90 -15.99
N TRP A 141 11.02 12.86 -15.86
CA TRP A 141 10.29 13.42 -16.99
C TRP A 141 11.24 13.98 -18.06
N ALA A 142 12.12 14.90 -17.67
CA ALA A 142 13.08 15.52 -18.59
C ALA A 142 14.01 14.48 -19.24
N TRP A 143 14.45 13.46 -18.49
CA TRP A 143 15.27 12.38 -19.01
C TRP A 143 14.54 11.55 -20.07
N ARG A 144 13.26 11.20 -19.84
CA ARG A 144 12.45 10.43 -20.78
C ARG A 144 12.16 11.20 -22.06
N VAL A 145 11.81 12.49 -21.94
CA VAL A 145 11.60 13.38 -23.10
C VAL A 145 12.86 13.45 -23.95
N LYS A 146 14.03 13.67 -23.34
CA LYS A 146 15.31 13.78 -24.06
C LYS A 146 15.68 12.50 -24.82
N ARG A 147 15.26 11.33 -24.33
CA ARG A 147 15.58 10.01 -24.92
C ARG A 147 14.47 9.43 -25.79
N GLY A 148 13.31 10.07 -25.87
CA GLY A 148 12.13 9.52 -26.56
C GLY A 148 11.54 8.28 -25.87
N GLU A 149 11.75 8.16 -24.55
CA GLU A 149 11.21 7.05 -23.75
C GLU A 149 9.74 7.31 -23.39
N SER A 150 8.98 6.25 -23.11
CA SER A 150 7.54 6.34 -22.81
C SER A 150 7.24 7.11 -21.52
N LEU A 151 6.32 8.07 -21.57
CA LEU A 151 5.85 8.85 -20.41
C LEU A 151 4.59 8.27 -19.72
N ALA A 152 4.12 7.08 -20.12
CA ALA A 152 2.84 6.55 -19.68
C ALA A 152 2.64 6.57 -18.15
N ASN A 153 3.66 6.19 -17.37
CA ASN A 153 3.60 6.17 -15.90
C ASN A 153 3.79 7.55 -15.25
N LEU A 154 4.30 8.53 -15.99
CA LEU A 154 4.44 9.89 -15.52
C LEU A 154 3.28 10.78 -15.92
N GLN A 155 2.40 10.31 -16.81
CA GLN A 155 1.31 11.12 -17.35
C GLN A 155 0.41 11.72 -16.27
N ALA A 156 0.28 11.05 -15.12
CA ALA A 156 -0.45 11.57 -13.96
C ALA A 156 0.14 12.87 -13.38
N PHE A 157 1.40 13.21 -13.69
CA PHE A 157 2.12 14.37 -13.19
C PHE A 157 2.36 15.44 -14.26
N ALA A 158 1.79 15.28 -15.47
CA ALA A 158 2.10 16.10 -16.64
C ALA A 158 1.91 17.61 -16.41
N ASP A 159 0.88 17.98 -15.65
CA ASP A 159 0.48 19.36 -15.41
C ASP A 159 1.58 20.20 -14.74
N TRP A 160 2.40 19.59 -13.88
CA TRP A 160 3.42 20.28 -13.11
C TRP A 160 4.84 19.75 -13.35
N ALA A 161 5.01 18.52 -13.83
CA ALA A 161 6.32 17.96 -14.13
C ALA A 161 6.82 18.41 -15.52
N GLY A 162 5.91 18.59 -16.49
CA GLY A 162 6.25 18.96 -17.85
C GLY A 162 6.48 20.46 -18.08
N SER A 163 5.99 21.31 -17.18
CA SER A 163 6.06 22.78 -17.29
C SER A 163 7.42 23.37 -16.91
N ASP A 164 8.26 22.61 -16.19
CA ASP A 164 9.62 23.00 -15.74
C ASP A 164 10.76 22.38 -16.58
N ALA A 165 10.45 21.67 -17.67
CA ALA A 165 11.49 21.12 -18.54
C ALA A 165 12.20 22.25 -19.30
N PRO A 166 13.56 22.36 -19.22
CA PRO A 166 14.27 23.32 -20.06
C PRO A 166 14.02 22.94 -21.54
N ALA A 167 13.60 23.93 -22.33
CA ALA A 167 13.41 23.83 -23.77
C ALA A 167 14.65 23.31 -24.50
#